data_AF-A0A414YB29-F1
#
_entry.id   AF-A0A414YB29-F1
#
_cell.length_a   1.000
_cell.length_b   1.000
_cell.length_c   1.000
_cell.angle_alpha   90.00
_cell.angle_beta   90.00
_cell.angle_gamma   90.00
#
_symmetry.space_group_name_H-M   'P 1'
#
loop_
_entity.id
_entity.type
_entity.pdbx_description
1 polymer ?
#
loop_
_entity_poly.entity_id
_entity_poly.type
_entity_poly.pdbx_seq_one_letter_code
_entity_poly.pdbx_strand_id
1 'polypeptide(L)'
;MDEQKTLTLDFIKSLMEPAYTLIWTDYNDNLDNHCGLIQKCLDSKSREHLWEKADEWYSDAEWEAVREIIAKLKEECAVFHDFDGEAVDDFFDEYEDEIRDEIYSRNDSDVVKELVR
;
A
#
# COMPACT_ATOMS: atom_id res chain seq x y z
N MET A 1 16.90 30.91 11.58
CA MET A 1 15.95 31.16 10.47
C MET A 1 15.07 29.95 10.45
N ASP A 2 13.93 30.01 11.14
CA ASP A 2 12.90 29.00 11.00
C ASP A 2 12.33 29.17 9.60
N GLU A 3 12.77 28.33 8.67
CA GLU A 3 12.04 28.14 7.42
C GLU A 3 10.63 27.76 7.84
N GLN A 4 9.66 28.63 7.53
CA GLN A 4 8.26 28.25 7.60
C GLN A 4 8.12 27.04 6.69
N LYS A 5 8.03 25.85 7.30
CA LYS A 5 7.76 24.62 6.56
C LYS A 5 6.40 24.80 5.93
N THR A 6 6.36 25.00 4.62
CA THR A 6 5.13 24.99 3.84
C THR A 6 4.88 23.56 3.40
N LEU A 7 3.67 23.07 3.64
CA LEU A 7 3.25 21.76 3.17
C LEU A 7 3.26 21.78 1.63
N THR A 8 4.14 20.98 1.04
CA THR A 8 4.42 20.95 -0.40
C THR A 8 4.70 19.51 -0.83
N LEU A 9 4.46 19.21 -2.11
CA LEU A 9 4.72 17.86 -2.65
C LEU A 9 6.18 17.44 -2.44
N ASP A 10 7.14 18.33 -2.68
CA ASP A 10 8.56 18.03 -2.47
C ASP A 10 8.87 17.71 -1.00
N PHE A 11 8.19 18.36 -0.06
CA PHE A 11 8.32 18.06 1.36
C PHE A 11 7.78 16.66 1.68
N ILE A 12 6.58 16.30 1.20
CA ILE A 12 6.01 14.96 1.39
C ILE A 12 6.92 13.88 0.77
N LYS A 13 7.43 14.13 -0.45
CA LYS A 13 8.38 13.23 -1.12
C LYS A 13 9.68 13.04 -0.36
N SER A 14 10.09 14.02 0.44
CA SER A 14 11.27 13.95 1.31
C SER A 14 11.04 13.17 2.61
N LEU A 15 9.79 13.07 3.07
CA LEU A 15 9.39 12.23 4.21
C LEU A 15 9.19 10.77 3.81
N MET A 16 8.87 10.52 2.54
CA MET A 16 8.68 9.18 2.03
C MET A 16 9.97 8.36 2.05
N GLU A 17 9.84 7.08 2.39
CA GLU A 17 10.91 6.08 2.32
C GLU A 17 11.43 5.90 0.88
N PRO A 18 12.68 5.47 0.69
CA PRO A 18 13.27 5.31 -0.63
C PRO A 18 12.65 4.15 -1.42
N ALA A 19 12.05 3.17 -0.73
CA ALA A 19 11.37 2.03 -1.32
C ALA A 19 10.21 1.58 -0.42
N TYR A 20 9.13 1.13 -1.05
CA TYR A 20 7.95 0.59 -0.37
C TYR A 20 7.65 -0.81 -0.88
N THR A 21 7.50 -1.76 0.04
CA THR A 21 6.96 -3.09 -0.27
C THR A 21 5.44 -3.03 -0.14
N LEU A 22 4.76 -2.79 -1.26
CA LEU A 22 3.30 -2.65 -1.30
C LEU A 22 2.57 -3.99 -1.28
N ILE A 23 3.22 -5.04 -1.78
CA ILE A 23 2.68 -6.40 -1.79
C ILE A 23 3.62 -7.25 -0.98
N TRP A 24 3.12 -7.82 0.10
CA TRP A 24 3.80 -8.87 0.85
C TRP A 24 3.01 -10.16 0.71
N THR A 25 3.68 -11.22 0.25
CA THR A 25 3.12 -12.57 0.33
C THR A 25 3.90 -13.34 1.36
N ASP A 26 3.32 -13.56 2.55
CA ASP A 26 3.89 -14.57 3.45
C ASP A 26 3.69 -15.94 2.80
N TYR A 27 4.62 -16.85 3.02
CA TYR A 27 4.38 -18.28 2.87
C TYR A 27 3.16 -18.74 3.71
N ASN A 28 2.80 -18.03 4.79
CA ASN A 28 1.57 -18.25 5.57
C ASN A 28 0.29 -17.65 4.97
N ASP A 29 0.35 -16.77 3.97
CA ASP A 29 -0.81 -16.38 3.14
C ASP A 29 -1.15 -17.49 2.12
N ASN A 30 -0.75 -18.72 2.45
CA ASN A 30 -1.09 -19.91 1.71
C ASN A 30 -2.59 -20.21 1.83
N LEU A 31 -3.04 -21.19 1.06
CA LEU A 31 -4.43 -21.66 1.05
C LEU A 31 -4.88 -22.33 2.37
N ASP A 32 -4.13 -22.23 3.48
CA ASP A 32 -4.58 -22.70 4.78
C ASP A 32 -5.88 -21.97 5.14
N ASN A 33 -6.88 -22.72 5.59
CA ASN A 33 -8.28 -22.29 5.76
C ASN A 33 -9.10 -22.01 4.47
N HIS A 34 -8.56 -22.20 3.27
CA HIS A 34 -9.28 -22.04 2.00
C HIS A 34 -9.73 -23.38 1.38
N CYS A 35 -9.95 -24.43 2.18
CA CYS A 35 -10.45 -25.72 1.71
C CYS A 35 -11.73 -25.62 0.87
N GLY A 36 -12.62 -24.67 1.17
CA GLY A 36 -13.82 -24.40 0.38
C GLY A 36 -13.54 -23.82 -1.01
N LEU A 37 -12.47 -23.06 -1.17
CA LEU A 37 -12.02 -22.53 -2.47
C LEU A 37 -11.43 -23.67 -3.32
N ILE A 38 -10.58 -24.50 -2.71
CA ILE A 38 -10.00 -25.68 -3.34
C ILE A 38 -11.11 -26.62 -3.82
N GLN A 39 -12.14 -26.85 -2.99
CA GLN A 39 -13.27 -27.69 -3.34
C GLN A 39 -14.08 -27.12 -4.51
N LYS A 40 -14.34 -25.81 -4.53
CA LYS A 40 -15.00 -25.14 -5.68
C LYS A 40 -14.20 -25.29 -6.97
N CYS A 41 -12.88 -25.17 -6.93
CA CYS A 41 -12.01 -25.38 -8.10
C CYS A 41 -12.03 -26.84 -8.59
N LEU A 42 -12.08 -27.80 -7.67
CA LEU A 42 -12.19 -29.22 -8.01
C LEU A 42 -13.56 -29.54 -8.63
N ASP A 43 -14.64 -28.97 -8.07
CA ASP A 43 -16.00 -29.16 -8.55
C ASP A 43 -16.22 -28.51 -9.94
N SER A 44 -15.68 -27.31 -10.15
CA SER A 44 -15.76 -26.61 -11.45
C SER A 44 -14.74 -27.10 -12.47
N LYS A 45 -13.76 -27.93 -12.06
CA LYS A 45 -12.57 -28.31 -12.84
C LYS A 45 -11.84 -27.10 -13.44
N SER A 46 -12.00 -25.93 -12.81
CA SER A 46 -11.47 -24.66 -13.28
C SER A 46 -10.61 -24.02 -12.21
N ARG A 47 -9.49 -23.47 -12.66
CA ARG A 47 -8.56 -22.69 -11.84
C ARG A 47 -8.98 -21.22 -11.72
N GLU A 48 -10.05 -20.81 -12.39
CA GLU A 48 -10.51 -19.41 -12.42
C GLU A 48 -10.79 -18.87 -11.02
N HIS A 49 -11.44 -19.63 -10.14
CA HIS A 49 -11.72 -19.17 -8.78
C HIS A 49 -10.47 -18.96 -7.92
N LEU A 50 -9.38 -19.68 -8.21
CA LEU A 50 -8.09 -19.42 -7.56
C LEU A 50 -7.47 -18.13 -8.09
N TRP A 51 -7.58 -17.86 -9.39
CA TRP A 51 -7.11 -16.60 -9.98
C TRP A 51 -7.89 -15.39 -9.47
N GLU A 52 -9.22 -15.48 -9.43
CA GLU A 52 -10.09 -14.43 -8.90
C GLU A 52 -9.76 -14.11 -7.45
N LYS A 53 -9.52 -15.15 -6.62
CA LYS A 53 -9.14 -14.93 -5.22
C LYS A 53 -7.73 -14.42 -5.03
N ALA A 54 -6.78 -14.85 -5.85
CA ALA A 54 -5.43 -14.31 -5.81
C ALA A 54 -5.47 -12.82 -6.19
N ASP A 55 -6.16 -12.46 -7.27
CA ASP A 55 -6.32 -11.08 -7.73
C ASP A 55 -6.93 -10.18 -6.63
N GLU A 56 -7.98 -10.65 -5.95
CA GLU A 56 -8.58 -9.98 -4.80
C GLU A 56 -7.58 -9.77 -3.67
N TRP A 57 -6.84 -10.79 -3.25
CA TRP A 57 -5.86 -10.67 -2.17
C TRP A 57 -4.72 -9.72 -2.51
N TYR A 58 -4.21 -9.77 -3.73
CA TYR A 58 -3.16 -8.84 -4.18
C TYR A 58 -3.66 -7.40 -4.21
N SER A 59 -4.89 -7.17 -4.71
CA SER A 59 -5.50 -5.84 -4.74
C SER A 59 -5.76 -5.30 -3.33
N ASP A 60 -6.25 -6.14 -2.42
CA ASP A 60 -6.54 -5.72 -1.03
C ASP A 60 -5.26 -5.40 -0.27
N ALA A 61 -4.22 -6.23 -0.40
CA ALA A 61 -2.93 -6.02 0.25
C ALA A 61 -2.25 -4.73 -0.23
N GLU A 62 -2.23 -4.49 -1.55
CA GLU A 62 -1.70 -3.25 -2.11
C GLU A 62 -2.47 -2.03 -1.62
N TRP A 63 -3.81 -2.11 -1.61
CA TRP A 63 -4.66 -1.01 -1.16
C TRP A 63 -4.44 -0.67 0.32
N GLU A 64 -4.38 -1.67 1.20
CA GLU A 64 -4.11 -1.49 2.63
C GLU A 64 -2.71 -0.90 2.86
N ALA A 65 -1.68 -1.38 2.15
CA ALA A 65 -0.32 -0.88 2.28
C ALA A 65 -0.21 0.60 1.88
N VAL A 66 -0.80 0.99 0.75
CA VAL A 66 -0.83 2.39 0.31
C VAL A 66 -1.56 3.26 1.34
N ARG A 67 -2.70 2.78 1.86
CA ARG A 67 -3.45 3.51 2.91
C ARG A 67 -2.64 3.71 4.17
N GLU A 68 -1.92 2.68 4.62
CA GLU A 68 -1.09 2.76 5.82
C GLU A 68 0.07 3.75 5.64
N ILE A 69 0.72 3.75 4.47
CA ILE A 69 1.78 4.73 4.14
C ILE A 69 1.23 6.15 4.18
N ILE A 70 0.07 6.40 3.55
CA ILE A 70 -0.57 7.71 3.54
C ILE A 70 -0.93 8.15 4.97
N ALA A 71 -1.52 7.25 5.77
CA ALA A 71 -1.87 7.55 7.16
C ALA A 71 -0.66 7.93 8.01
N LYS A 72 0.47 7.21 7.85
CA LYS A 72 1.73 7.54 8.54
C LYS A 72 2.28 8.90 8.11
N LEU A 73 2.23 9.23 6.82
CA LEU A 73 2.68 10.53 6.32
C LEU A 73 1.80 11.67 6.86
N LYS A 74 0.47 11.48 6.93
CA LYS A 74 -0.46 12.43 7.54
C LYS A 74 -0.17 12.62 9.03
N GLU A 75 0.04 11.53 9.77
CA GLU A 75 0.42 11.56 11.18
C GLU A 75 1.77 12.26 11.38
N GLU A 76 2.76 12.00 10.53
CA GLU A 76 4.07 12.64 10.61
C GLU A 76 3.96 14.16 10.40
N CYS A 77 3.16 14.60 9.43
CA CYS A 77 2.89 16.01 9.18
C CYS A 77 2.17 16.68 10.37
N ALA A 78 1.11 16.04 10.91
CA ALA A 78 0.33 16.63 11.99
C ALA A 78 1.08 16.62 13.34
N VAL A 79 1.82 15.54 13.67
CA VAL A 79 2.43 15.33 14.99
C VAL A 79 3.87 15.86 15.07
N PHE A 80 4.70 15.63 14.05
CA PHE A 80 6.12 15.98 14.09
C PHE A 80 6.44 17.33 13.48
N HIS A 81 5.50 17.90 12.72
CA HIS A 81 5.69 19.18 12.04
C HIS A 81 4.66 20.25 12.43
N ASP A 82 3.82 19.96 13.43
CA ASP A 82 2.81 20.87 14.00
C ASP A 82 1.91 21.51 12.93
N PHE A 83 1.67 20.80 11.82
CA PHE A 83 0.71 21.24 10.82
C PHE A 83 -0.72 21.04 11.34
N ASP A 84 -1.61 21.93 10.90
CA ASP A 84 -3.03 21.77 11.17
C ASP A 84 -3.56 20.52 10.47
N GLY A 85 -4.23 19.64 11.22
CA GLY A 85 -4.69 18.35 10.71
C GLY A 85 -5.70 18.48 9.57
N GLU A 86 -6.55 19.51 9.59
CA GLU A 86 -7.51 19.78 8.51
C GLU A 86 -6.77 20.23 7.24
N ALA A 87 -5.76 21.10 7.38
CA ALA A 87 -4.91 21.49 6.26
C ALA A 87 -4.07 20.33 5.68
N VAL A 88 -3.64 19.39 6.52
CA VAL A 88 -2.97 18.16 6.09
C VAL A 88 -3.96 17.27 5.33
N ASP A 89 -5.15 17.04 5.87
CA ASP A 89 -6.16 16.22 5.20
C ASP A 89 -6.56 16.81 3.84
N ASP A 90 -6.88 18.10 3.78
CA ASP A 90 -7.23 18.80 2.54
C ASP A 90 -6.14 18.69 1.48
N PHE A 91 -4.86 18.80 1.87
CA PHE A 91 -3.75 18.68 0.93
C PHE A 91 -3.60 17.25 0.41
N PHE A 92 -3.66 16.25 1.28
CA PHE A 92 -3.53 14.86 0.84
C PHE A 92 -4.71 14.42 -0.02
N ASP A 93 -5.90 14.99 0.18
CA ASP A 93 -7.06 14.77 -0.68
C ASP A 93 -6.92 15.50 -2.02
N GLU A 94 -6.31 16.70 -2.06
CA GLU A 94 -6.01 17.42 -3.31
C GLU A 94 -4.93 16.72 -4.16
N TYR A 95 -3.90 16.18 -3.50
CA TYR A 95 -2.73 15.56 -4.14
C TYR A 95 -2.70 14.02 -3.99
N GLU A 96 -3.86 13.40 -3.76
CA GLU A 96 -3.97 11.96 -3.53
C GLU A 96 -3.33 11.15 -4.67
N ASP A 97 -3.65 11.53 -5.91
CA ASP A 97 -3.16 10.86 -7.12
C ASP A 97 -1.63 10.97 -7.25
N GLU A 98 -1.05 12.16 -7.06
CA GLU A 98 0.40 12.36 -7.16
C GLU A 98 1.18 11.65 -6.04
N ILE A 99 0.64 11.65 -4.81
CA ILE A 99 1.23 10.96 -3.66
C ILE A 99 1.21 9.46 -3.91
N ARG A 100 0.10 8.94 -4.41
CA ARG A 100 -0.06 7.53 -4.74
C ARG A 100 0.84 7.11 -5.91
N ASP A 101 0.92 7.92 -6.97
CA ASP A 101 1.83 7.68 -8.10
C ASP A 101 3.29 7.63 -7.65
N GLU A 102 3.70 8.50 -6.73
CA GLU A 102 5.04 8.47 -6.15
C GLU A 102 5.27 7.18 -5.35
N ILE A 103 4.32 6.76 -4.50
CA ILE A 103 4.40 5.49 -3.75
C ILE A 103 4.55 4.31 -4.71
N TYR A 104 3.76 4.26 -5.78
CA TYR A 104 3.86 3.23 -6.82
C TYR A 104 5.19 3.26 -7.56
N SER A 105 5.75 4.45 -7.82
CA SER A 105 7.07 4.59 -8.47
C SER A 105 8.21 4.05 -7.61
N ARG A 106 8.05 4.05 -6.29
CA ARG A 106 8.99 3.52 -5.29
C ARG A 106 8.68 2.09 -4.86
N ASN A 107 7.69 1.45 -5.49
CA ASN A 107 7.35 0.06 -5.20
C ASN A 107 8.49 -0.86 -5.62
N ASP A 108 9.10 -1.56 -4.65
CA ASP A 108 10.18 -2.52 -4.88
C ASP A 108 9.74 -3.97 -4.74
N SER A 109 8.43 -4.21 -4.59
CA SER A 109 7.86 -5.54 -4.41
C SER A 109 8.30 -6.48 -5.54
N ASP A 110 9.16 -7.43 -5.19
CA ASP A 110 9.59 -8.52 -6.07
C ASP A 110 8.97 -9.83 -5.57
N VAL A 111 7.67 -9.97 -5.85
CA VAL A 111 6.87 -11.17 -5.52
C VAL A 111 7.54 -12.47 -5.97
N VAL A 112 8.35 -12.45 -7.04
CA VAL A 112 9.05 -13.65 -7.52
C VAL A 112 10.25 -14.01 -6.64
N LYS A 113 11.02 -13.03 -6.15
CA LYS A 113 12.10 -13.29 -5.20
C LYS A 113 11.59 -13.70 -3.82
N GLU A 114 10.47 -13.14 -3.37
CA GLU A 114 9.89 -13.48 -2.07
C GLU A 114 9.30 -14.91 -2.04
N LEU A 115 8.75 -15.38 -3.17
CA LEU A 115 8.21 -16.74 -3.31
C LEU A 115 9.27 -17.86 -3.28
N VAL A 116 10.54 -17.57 -3.58
CA VAL A 116 11.61 -18.57 -3.79
C VAL A 116 12.56 -18.68 -2.58
N ARG A 117 12.14 -18.21 -1.41
CA ARG A 117 13.02 -18.14 -0.23
C ARG A 117 13.41 -19.51 0.35
#